data_AF-A0A084SQH1-F1
#
_entry.id   AF-A0A084SQH1-F1
#
_cell.length_a   1.000
_cell.length_b   1.000
_cell.length_c   1.000
_cell.angle_alpha   90.00
_cell.angle_beta   90.00
_cell.angle_gamma   90.00
#
_symmetry.space_group_name_H-M   'P 1'
#
loop_
_entity.id
_entity.type
_entity.pdbx_description
1 polymer ?
#
loop_
_entity_poly.entity_id
_entity_poly.type
_entity_poly.pdbx_seq_one_letter_code
_entity_poly.pdbx_strand_id
1 'polypeptide(L)'
;MYLEKGEEDKEGPPFEMSLGSGRYHALVGTNPIDVGAEIQIAKELSLECDEPVFSIDRANDPWTVMSWRKGTPDVLEEDPEALATSLGCPLPRREEPLSHVAKTLLRHVAWVEGVRASEAHRALEEEYGGPLSPGRYHLEDTPRGVRVSSETGDIGFADVNLSERLPNAIVYGVIASPGLDVFIVNRLEGGECIGQFAQPPREDSFMPVVSEIKGERSPERILEALGIPAEWFRNE
;
A
#
# COMPACT_ATOMS: atom_id res chain seq x y z
N MET A 1 -42.48 28.59 0.07
CA MET A 1 -41.75 27.36 0.40
C MET A 1 -42.27 26.26 -0.52
N TYR A 2 -41.58 26.06 -1.64
CA TYR A 2 -41.69 24.87 -2.48
C TYR A 2 -40.24 24.49 -2.78
N LEU A 3 -39.86 23.29 -2.35
CA LEU A 3 -38.53 22.72 -2.54
C LEU A 3 -38.38 22.37 -4.02
N GLU A 4 -37.40 22.98 -4.68
CA GLU A 4 -36.87 22.49 -5.95
C GLU A 4 -36.29 21.11 -5.72
N LYS A 5 -36.71 20.14 -6.54
CA LYS A 5 -36.07 18.82 -6.63
C LYS A 5 -34.68 19.05 -7.22
N GLY A 6 -33.65 18.91 -6.39
CA GLY A 6 -32.30 18.66 -6.88
C GLY A 6 -32.31 17.38 -7.69
N GLU A 7 -31.87 17.47 -8.93
CA GLU A 7 -31.56 16.33 -9.77
C GLU A 7 -30.52 15.47 -9.02
N GLU A 8 -30.90 14.24 -8.66
CA GLU A 8 -29.94 13.20 -8.36
C GLU A 8 -29.15 12.95 -9.64
N ASP A 9 -27.93 13.46 -9.70
CA ASP A 9 -26.92 12.96 -10.62
C ASP A 9 -26.84 11.45 -10.41
N LYS A 10 -27.32 10.71 -11.40
CA LYS A 10 -27.14 9.26 -11.47
C LYS A 10 -25.69 8.97 -11.84
N GLU A 11 -24.78 9.21 -10.90
CA GLU A 11 -23.48 8.55 -10.93
C GLU A 11 -23.76 7.04 -10.87
N GLY A 12 -23.20 6.30 -11.84
CA GLY A 12 -23.25 4.84 -11.83
C GLY A 12 -22.63 4.28 -10.55
N PRO A 13 -22.76 2.97 -10.28
CA PRO A 13 -22.05 2.37 -9.16
C PRO A 13 -20.54 2.69 -9.26
N PRO A 14 -19.84 2.95 -8.13
CA PRO A 14 -18.43 3.36 -8.10
C PRO A 14 -17.45 2.28 -8.61
N PHE A 15 -17.99 1.17 -9.11
CA PHE A 15 -17.25 0.04 -9.65
C PHE A 15 -17.93 -0.46 -10.91
N GLU A 16 -17.12 -0.81 -11.89
CA GLU A 16 -17.54 -1.56 -13.08
C GLU A 16 -17.03 -2.99 -12.99
N MET A 17 -17.85 -3.93 -13.46
CA MET A 17 -17.45 -5.32 -13.57
C MET A 17 -16.84 -5.56 -14.95
N SER A 18 -15.55 -5.88 -14.98
CA SER A 18 -14.86 -6.36 -16.16
C SER A 18 -14.87 -7.89 -16.17
N LEU A 19 -15.65 -8.44 -17.11
CA LEU A 19 -15.80 -9.89 -17.25
C LEU A 19 -14.52 -10.50 -17.84
N GLY A 20 -13.76 -11.17 -16.99
CA GLY A 20 -12.68 -12.05 -17.44
C GLY A 20 -13.22 -13.21 -18.28
N SER A 21 -12.39 -13.72 -19.20
CA SER A 21 -12.64 -14.96 -19.95
C SER A 21 -12.33 -16.24 -19.15
N GLY A 22 -11.74 -16.09 -17.96
CA GLY A 22 -11.37 -17.17 -17.05
C GLY A 22 -12.41 -17.40 -15.95
N ARG A 23 -11.98 -18.03 -14.85
CA ARG A 23 -12.82 -18.27 -13.65
C ARG A 23 -12.99 -17.03 -12.76
N TYR A 24 -12.21 -15.99 -13.04
CA TYR A 24 -12.19 -14.75 -12.28
C TYR A 24 -12.74 -13.60 -13.11
N HIS A 25 -13.48 -12.72 -12.45
CA HIS A 25 -13.93 -11.44 -12.99
C HIS A 25 -13.32 -10.32 -12.15
N ALA A 26 -13.07 -9.17 -12.75
CA ALA A 26 -12.51 -8.03 -12.05
C ALA A 26 -13.61 -7.02 -11.70
N LEU A 27 -13.58 -6.51 -10.48
CA LEU A 27 -14.29 -5.29 -10.10
C LEU A 27 -13.27 -4.16 -10.17
N VAL A 28 -13.57 -3.13 -10.96
CA VAL A 28 -12.66 -2.02 -11.24
C VAL A 28 -13.31 -0.75 -10.74
N GLY A 29 -12.65 -0.03 -9.83
CA GLY A 29 -13.09 1.30 -9.41
C GLY A 29 -13.19 2.23 -10.62
N THR A 30 -14.34 2.86 -10.80
CA THR A 30 -14.57 3.81 -11.91
C THR A 30 -14.07 5.21 -11.57
N ASN A 31 -13.86 5.50 -10.29
CA ASN A 31 -13.25 6.72 -9.80
C ASN A 31 -11.83 6.43 -9.28
N PRO A 32 -10.79 7.00 -9.91
CA PRO A 32 -9.40 6.78 -9.49
C PRO A 32 -9.04 7.39 -8.13
N ILE A 33 -9.93 8.20 -7.53
CA ILE A 33 -9.75 8.80 -6.20
C ILE A 33 -10.19 7.84 -5.08
N ASP A 34 -10.96 6.80 -5.39
CA ASP A 34 -11.45 5.80 -4.42
C ASP A 34 -10.37 4.74 -4.10
N VAL A 35 -9.20 5.21 -3.69
CA VAL A 35 -8.05 4.39 -3.32
C VAL A 35 -8.34 3.66 -1.99
N GLY A 36 -8.05 2.36 -1.94
CA GLY A 36 -8.25 1.52 -0.75
C GLY A 36 -9.62 0.84 -0.67
N ALA A 37 -10.58 1.21 -1.52
CA ALA A 37 -11.89 0.54 -1.57
C ALA A 37 -11.77 -0.94 -1.99
N GLU A 38 -10.78 -1.26 -2.81
CA GLU A 38 -10.45 -2.63 -3.23
C GLU A 38 -10.11 -3.56 -2.06
N ILE A 39 -9.52 -3.02 -0.98
CA ILE A 39 -9.16 -3.78 0.23
C ILE A 39 -10.42 -4.17 0.98
N GLN A 40 -11.29 -3.19 1.24
CA GLN A 40 -12.53 -3.41 1.98
C GLN A 40 -13.46 -4.35 1.22
N ILE A 41 -13.60 -4.16 -0.10
CA ILE A 41 -14.41 -5.02 -0.97
C ILE A 41 -13.85 -6.45 -1.00
N ALA A 42 -12.53 -6.61 -1.16
CA ALA A 42 -11.93 -7.93 -1.20
C ALA A 42 -12.06 -8.67 0.14
N LYS A 43 -11.91 -7.95 1.26
CA LYS A 43 -12.15 -8.49 2.60
C LYS A 43 -13.57 -9.01 2.75
N GLU A 44 -14.57 -8.20 2.43
CA GLU A 44 -15.98 -8.56 2.51
C GLU A 44 -16.33 -9.75 1.60
N LEU A 45 -15.95 -9.70 0.33
CA LEU A 45 -16.20 -10.79 -0.62
C LEU A 45 -15.52 -12.10 -0.20
N SER A 46 -14.30 -12.03 0.36
CA SER A 46 -13.58 -13.23 0.80
C SER A 46 -14.24 -13.96 1.98
N LEU A 47 -15.21 -13.35 2.66
CA LEU A 47 -16.02 -14.00 3.70
C LEU A 47 -17.14 -14.83 3.09
N GLU A 48 -17.59 -14.50 1.88
CA GLU A 48 -18.69 -15.15 1.18
C GLU A 48 -18.23 -16.19 0.14
N CYS A 49 -16.99 -16.06 -0.35
CA CYS A 49 -16.41 -16.96 -1.35
C CYS A 49 -15.53 -18.07 -0.72
N ASP A 50 -15.61 -19.28 -1.29
CA ASP A 50 -14.69 -20.38 -0.96
C ASP A 50 -13.33 -20.24 -1.67
N GLU A 51 -13.35 -19.67 -2.88
CA GLU A 51 -12.16 -19.28 -3.64
C GLU A 51 -11.49 -18.03 -3.07
N PRO A 52 -10.15 -17.86 -3.26
CA PRO A 52 -9.48 -16.64 -2.85
C PRO A 52 -9.97 -15.46 -3.68
N VAL A 53 -10.18 -14.32 -3.03
CA VAL A 53 -10.45 -13.03 -3.70
C VAL A 53 -9.14 -12.28 -3.79
N PHE A 54 -8.80 -11.75 -4.96
CA PHE A 54 -7.56 -11.00 -5.15
C PHE A 54 -7.86 -9.50 -5.20
N SER A 55 -7.01 -8.70 -4.55
CA SER A 55 -7.01 -7.24 -4.67
C SER A 55 -5.66 -6.77 -5.21
N ILE A 56 -5.69 -5.68 -5.97
CA ILE A 56 -4.50 -5.00 -6.47
C ILE A 56 -4.59 -3.57 -5.96
N ASP A 57 -3.72 -3.23 -5.02
CA ASP A 57 -3.64 -1.91 -4.46
C ASP A 57 -2.72 -1.03 -5.30
N ARG A 58 -3.28 0.08 -5.79
CA ARG A 58 -2.58 1.05 -6.63
C ARG A 58 -2.01 2.23 -5.83
N ALA A 59 -2.32 2.34 -4.54
CA ALA A 59 -1.77 3.35 -3.64
C ALA A 59 -0.26 3.16 -3.42
N ASN A 60 0.20 1.92 -3.50
CA ASN A 60 1.58 1.53 -3.33
C ASN A 60 2.29 1.34 -4.68
N ASP A 61 3.59 1.67 -4.74
CA ASP A 61 4.48 1.31 -5.85
C ASP A 61 5.62 0.46 -5.30
N PRO A 62 5.81 -0.79 -5.76
CA PRO A 62 5.06 -1.45 -6.80
C PRO A 62 3.62 -1.75 -6.34
N TRP A 63 2.68 -1.85 -7.29
CA TRP A 63 1.29 -2.21 -6.95
C TRP A 63 1.30 -3.52 -6.16
N THR A 64 0.68 -3.48 -4.99
CA THR A 64 0.69 -4.62 -4.09
C THR A 64 -0.46 -5.56 -4.44
N VAL A 65 -0.14 -6.81 -4.71
CA VAL A 65 -1.13 -7.85 -4.98
C VAL A 65 -1.40 -8.64 -3.71
N MET A 66 -2.67 -8.80 -3.34
CA MET A 66 -3.07 -9.58 -2.16
C MET A 66 -4.08 -10.65 -2.49
N SER A 67 -3.96 -11.78 -1.81
CA SER A 67 -4.95 -12.85 -1.77
C SER A 67 -5.69 -12.80 -0.44
N TRP A 68 -7.01 -12.74 -0.50
CA TRP A 68 -7.90 -12.73 0.65
C TRP A 68 -8.60 -14.07 0.78
N ARG A 69 -8.56 -14.64 1.98
CA ARG A 69 -9.35 -15.83 2.33
C ARG A 69 -9.99 -15.62 3.69
N LYS A 70 -11.32 -15.72 3.75
CA LYS A 70 -12.09 -15.60 4.99
C LYS A 70 -11.73 -14.33 5.77
N GLY A 71 -11.62 -13.21 5.06
CA GLY A 71 -11.28 -11.90 5.62
C GLY A 71 -9.80 -11.70 5.98
N THR A 72 -8.93 -12.68 5.74
CA THR A 72 -7.49 -12.59 6.05
C THR A 72 -6.69 -12.32 4.77
N PRO A 73 -5.93 -11.22 4.70
CA PRO A 73 -5.05 -10.93 3.56
C PRO A 73 -3.70 -11.63 3.69
N ASP A 74 -3.19 -12.08 2.55
CA ASP A 74 -1.82 -12.54 2.33
C ASP A 74 -1.21 -11.78 1.14
N VAL A 75 -0.01 -11.25 1.30
CA VAL A 75 0.67 -10.47 0.26
C VAL A 75 1.34 -11.42 -0.70
N LEU A 76 1.10 -11.25 -2.00
CA LEU A 76 1.72 -12.05 -3.05
C LEU A 76 2.88 -11.28 -3.67
N GLU A 77 4.05 -11.91 -3.75
CA GLU A 77 5.21 -11.42 -4.51
C GLU A 77 5.02 -11.59 -6.03
N GLU A 78 3.81 -11.35 -6.53
CA GLU A 78 3.45 -11.41 -7.94
C GLU A 78 3.04 -10.02 -8.43
N ASP A 79 3.45 -9.67 -9.65
CA ASP A 79 2.94 -8.45 -10.26
C ASP A 79 1.50 -8.65 -10.79
N PRO A 80 0.71 -7.58 -10.92
CA PRO A 80 -0.67 -7.62 -11.40
C PRO A 80 -0.87 -8.35 -12.73
N GLU A 81 0.08 -8.26 -13.66
CA GLU A 81 0.00 -8.92 -14.97
C GLU A 81 0.28 -10.42 -14.87
N ALA A 82 1.24 -10.82 -14.04
CA ALA A 82 1.52 -12.22 -13.72
C ALA A 82 0.32 -12.89 -13.06
N LEU A 83 -0.32 -12.22 -12.09
CA LEU A 83 -1.57 -12.69 -11.49
C LEU A 83 -2.68 -12.81 -12.54
N ALA A 84 -2.91 -11.77 -13.34
CA ALA A 84 -3.94 -11.82 -14.38
C ALA A 84 -3.73 -13.01 -15.35
N THR A 85 -2.47 -13.29 -15.70
CA THR A 85 -2.10 -14.44 -16.54
C THR A 85 -2.40 -15.77 -15.83
N SER A 86 -2.04 -15.91 -14.55
CA SER A 86 -2.26 -17.15 -13.79
C SER A 86 -3.75 -17.45 -13.57
N LEU A 87 -4.58 -16.41 -13.48
CA LEU A 87 -6.04 -16.51 -13.36
C LEU A 87 -6.76 -16.71 -14.72
N GLY A 88 -6.03 -16.65 -15.83
CA GLY A 88 -6.59 -16.78 -17.19
C GLY A 88 -7.38 -15.55 -17.64
N CYS A 89 -7.09 -14.37 -17.08
CA CYS A 89 -7.68 -13.11 -17.50
C CYS A 89 -7.07 -12.65 -18.84
N PRO A 90 -7.90 -12.14 -19.76
CA PRO A 90 -7.42 -11.67 -21.06
C PRO A 90 -6.70 -10.34 -20.88
N LEU A 91 -5.39 -10.31 -21.15
CA LEU A 91 -4.61 -9.08 -21.20
C LEU A 91 -4.67 -8.46 -22.61
N PRO A 92 -4.70 -7.12 -22.74
CA PRO A 92 -4.58 -6.47 -24.04
C PRO A 92 -3.29 -6.95 -24.73
N ARG A 93 -3.38 -7.27 -26.03
CA ARG A 93 -2.21 -7.73 -26.81
C ARG A 93 -1.08 -6.70 -26.69
N ARG A 94 0.02 -7.11 -26.06
CA ARG A 94 1.26 -6.33 -25.98
C ARG A 94 1.78 -6.02 -27.39
N GLU A 95 2.02 -4.74 -27.67
CA GLU A 95 3.20 -4.37 -28.47
C GLU A 95 4.44 -4.90 -27.73
N GLU A 96 5.43 -5.38 -28.48
CA GLU A 96 6.57 -6.17 -27.97
C GLU A 96 7.07 -5.71 -26.59
N PRO A 97 7.33 -6.65 -25.66
CA PRO A 97 7.77 -6.30 -24.33
C PRO A 97 9.04 -5.45 -24.44
N LEU A 98 8.94 -4.19 -24.04
CA LEU A 98 10.12 -3.40 -23.72
C LEU A 98 10.93 -4.25 -22.75
N SER A 99 12.11 -4.63 -23.22
CA SER A 99 13.09 -5.50 -22.58
C SER A 99 13.03 -5.41 -21.06
N HIS A 100 13.01 -6.56 -20.39
CA HIS A 100 13.32 -6.75 -18.97
C HIS A 100 14.19 -5.61 -18.41
N VAL A 101 13.55 -4.53 -17.95
CA VAL A 101 14.15 -3.67 -16.95
C VAL A 101 14.17 -4.56 -15.73
N ALA A 102 15.36 -4.86 -15.21
CA ALA A 102 15.49 -5.59 -13.96
C ALA A 102 14.48 -4.99 -12.98
N LYS A 103 13.49 -5.79 -12.52
CA LYS A 103 12.49 -5.34 -11.55
C LYS A 103 13.26 -4.68 -10.41
N THR A 104 13.21 -3.35 -10.31
CA THR A 104 13.89 -2.64 -9.23
C THR A 104 13.23 -3.13 -7.96
N LEU A 105 13.98 -3.87 -7.13
CA LEU A 105 13.44 -4.46 -5.91
C LEU A 105 13.22 -3.33 -4.90
N LEU A 106 12.04 -2.72 -4.96
CA LEU A 106 11.63 -1.70 -4.01
C LEU A 106 11.43 -2.35 -2.66
N ARG A 107 11.90 -1.67 -1.61
CA ARG A 107 11.71 -2.09 -0.24
C ARG A 107 10.86 -1.06 0.49
N HIS A 108 10.04 -1.53 1.42
CA HIS A 108 9.07 -0.75 2.17
C HIS A 108 9.30 -0.90 3.67
N VAL A 109 9.51 0.23 4.36
CA VAL A 109 9.70 0.33 5.80
C VAL A 109 8.80 1.42 6.35
N ALA A 110 8.27 1.25 7.56
CA ALA A 110 7.54 2.29 8.25
C ALA A 110 8.37 2.88 9.39
N TRP A 111 8.18 4.17 9.65
CA TRP A 111 8.61 4.82 10.87
C TRP A 111 7.42 5.49 11.55
N VAL A 112 7.16 5.12 12.81
CA VAL A 112 6.02 5.63 13.59
C VAL A 112 6.55 6.56 14.68
N GLU A 113 6.20 7.84 14.59
CA GLU A 113 6.69 8.87 15.50
C GLU A 113 6.11 8.71 16.91
N GLY A 114 6.96 8.76 17.93
CA GLY A 114 6.57 8.79 19.34
C GLY A 114 6.01 7.48 19.92
N VAL A 115 5.94 6.41 19.12
CA VAL A 115 5.38 5.11 19.51
C VAL A 115 6.49 4.12 19.84
N ARG A 116 6.23 3.23 20.81
CA ARG A 116 7.12 2.12 21.16
C ARG A 116 6.82 0.86 20.36
N ALA A 117 7.83 0.01 20.15
CA ALA A 117 7.68 -1.26 19.46
C ALA A 117 6.58 -2.16 20.05
N SER A 118 6.45 -2.22 21.37
CA SER A 118 5.39 -3.01 22.03
C SER A 118 3.96 -2.52 21.70
N GLU A 119 3.80 -1.21 21.51
CA GLU A 119 2.50 -0.61 21.21
C GLU A 119 2.13 -0.80 19.74
N ALA A 120 3.08 -0.57 18.83
CA ALA A 120 2.91 -0.88 17.42
C ALA A 120 2.65 -2.37 17.17
N HIS A 121 3.33 -3.27 17.89
CA HIS A 121 3.09 -4.71 17.80
C HIS A 121 1.65 -5.06 18.19
N ARG A 122 1.17 -4.53 19.32
CA ARG A 122 -0.21 -4.76 19.77
C ARG A 122 -1.24 -4.22 18.77
N ALA A 123 -1.01 -3.03 18.22
CA ALA A 123 -1.89 -2.43 17.22
C ALA A 123 -2.02 -3.32 15.97
N LEU A 124 -0.90 -3.89 15.50
CA LEU A 124 -0.91 -4.84 14.39
C LEU A 124 -1.63 -6.14 14.76
N GLU A 125 -1.40 -6.72 15.93
CA GLU A 125 -2.14 -7.92 16.38
C GLU A 125 -3.66 -7.69 16.44
N GLU A 126 -4.09 -6.52 16.92
CA GLU A 126 -5.49 -6.12 16.95
C GLU A 126 -6.10 -5.94 15.55
N GLU A 127 -5.29 -5.54 14.56
CA GLU A 127 -5.70 -5.49 13.16
C GLU A 127 -5.88 -6.88 12.55
N TYR A 128 -4.93 -7.78 12.79
CA TYR A 128 -5.01 -9.16 12.29
C TYR A 128 -5.95 -10.06 13.09
N GLY A 129 -6.57 -9.55 14.17
CA GLY A 129 -7.49 -10.31 15.01
C GLY A 129 -6.82 -11.45 15.78
N GLY A 130 -5.51 -11.36 16.03
CA GLY A 130 -4.74 -12.39 16.71
C GLY A 130 -3.23 -12.16 16.67
N PRO A 131 -2.45 -13.08 17.28
CA PRO A 131 -1.00 -12.97 17.33
C PRO A 131 -0.38 -12.93 15.93
N LEU A 132 0.61 -12.07 15.74
CA LEU A 132 1.38 -12.02 14.51
C LEU A 132 2.20 -13.30 14.33
N SER A 133 2.31 -13.76 13.08
CA SER A 133 3.24 -14.85 12.77
C SER A 133 4.67 -14.41 13.06
N PRO A 134 5.50 -15.25 13.71
CA PRO A 134 6.90 -14.92 13.95
C PRO A 134 7.62 -14.54 12.66
N GLY A 135 8.41 -13.46 12.68
CA GLY A 135 9.19 -12.99 11.53
C GLY A 135 8.40 -12.16 10.51
N ARG A 136 7.06 -12.01 10.67
CA ARG A 136 6.25 -11.18 9.77
C ARG A 136 6.69 -9.71 9.78
N TYR A 137 6.99 -9.18 10.98
CA TYR A 137 7.47 -7.82 11.17
C TYR A 137 8.61 -7.78 12.18
N HIS A 138 9.61 -6.98 11.87
CA HIS A 138 10.70 -6.59 12.76
C HIS A 138 10.44 -5.17 13.24
N LEU A 139 10.11 -5.03 14.52
CA LEU A 139 9.85 -3.75 15.18
C LEU A 139 11.03 -3.38 16.07
N GLU A 140 11.65 -2.24 15.78
CA GLU A 140 12.83 -1.75 16.51
C GLU A 140 12.55 -0.36 17.09
N ASP A 141 12.71 -0.23 18.41
CA ASP A 141 12.64 1.07 19.08
C ASP A 141 13.80 1.97 18.64
N THR A 142 13.46 3.19 18.28
CA THR A 142 14.38 4.30 18.01
C THR A 142 14.19 5.38 19.07
N PRO A 143 15.13 6.33 19.25
CA PRO A 143 14.96 7.42 20.21
C PRO A 143 13.71 8.30 19.99
N ARG A 144 13.09 8.27 18.81
CA ARG A 144 11.98 9.15 18.42
C ARG A 144 10.71 8.41 17.99
N GLY A 145 10.68 7.08 18.09
CA GLY A 145 9.59 6.28 17.55
C GLY A 145 9.99 4.83 17.33
N VAL A 146 9.25 4.11 16.50
CA VAL A 146 9.56 2.72 16.13
C VAL A 146 9.72 2.59 14.63
N ARG A 147 10.71 1.80 14.21
CA ARG A 147 10.85 1.34 12.83
C ARG A 147 10.18 -0.02 12.68
N VAL A 148 9.38 -0.19 11.62
CA VAL A 148 8.74 -1.45 11.26
C VAL A 148 9.25 -1.89 9.90
N SER A 149 9.81 -3.09 9.85
CA SER A 149 10.39 -3.69 8.64
C SER A 149 9.96 -5.15 8.51
N SER A 150 10.27 -5.79 7.39
CA SER A 150 9.98 -7.20 7.11
C SER A 150 11.23 -7.88 6.53
N GLU A 151 11.36 -9.19 6.74
CA GLU A 151 12.43 -10.00 6.13
C GLU A 151 12.33 -10.03 4.60
N THR A 152 11.10 -9.97 4.07
CA THR A 152 10.86 -9.95 2.61
C THR A 152 11.20 -8.60 1.97
N GLY A 153 11.51 -7.58 2.80
CA GLY A 153 11.75 -6.22 2.34
C GLY A 153 10.48 -5.42 2.07
N ASP A 154 9.30 -6.01 2.21
CA ASP A 154 8.01 -5.33 2.10
C ASP A 154 7.15 -5.60 3.35
N ILE A 155 6.62 -4.52 3.94
CA ILE A 155 5.75 -4.56 5.11
C ILE A 155 4.24 -4.59 4.75
N GLY A 156 3.90 -4.53 3.46
CA GLY A 156 2.52 -4.42 2.99
C GLY A 156 1.86 -3.18 3.59
N PHE A 157 0.67 -3.35 4.18
CA PHE A 157 -0.13 -2.27 4.78
C PHE A 157 0.23 -1.92 6.23
N ALA A 158 1.36 -2.38 6.76
CA ALA A 158 1.65 -2.16 8.18
C ALA A 158 1.67 -0.67 8.54
N ASP A 159 2.15 0.21 7.65
CA ASP A 159 2.15 1.66 7.84
C ASP A 159 0.72 2.26 7.91
N VAL A 160 -0.16 1.86 6.99
CA VAL A 160 -1.58 2.26 6.97
C VAL A 160 -2.30 1.74 8.21
N ASN A 161 -2.18 0.44 8.49
CA ASN A 161 -2.84 -0.21 9.62
C ASN A 161 -2.39 0.40 10.96
N LEU A 162 -1.09 0.72 11.10
CA LEU A 162 -0.58 1.41 12.28
C LEU A 162 -1.14 2.82 12.40
N SER A 163 -1.25 3.54 11.28
CA SER A 163 -1.83 4.89 11.23
C SER A 163 -3.31 4.90 11.64
N GLU A 164 -4.08 3.89 11.24
CA GLU A 164 -5.48 3.71 11.66
C GLU A 164 -5.62 3.38 13.14
N ARG A 165 -4.82 2.43 13.64
CA ARG A 165 -4.91 1.92 15.01
C ARG A 165 -4.26 2.85 16.03
N LEU A 166 -3.37 3.74 15.60
CA LEU A 166 -2.66 4.71 16.42
C LEU A 166 -2.99 6.14 15.94
N PRO A 167 -4.24 6.62 16.13
CA PRO A 167 -4.73 7.85 15.50
C PRO A 167 -4.03 9.14 15.97
N ASN A 168 -3.22 9.07 17.03
CA ASN A 168 -2.43 10.21 17.51
C ASN A 168 -0.97 10.18 17.04
N ALA A 169 -0.56 9.15 16.31
CA ALA A 169 0.79 8.99 15.80
C ALA A 169 0.86 9.43 14.34
N ILE A 170 1.99 10.02 13.96
CA ILE A 170 2.32 10.24 12.56
C ILE A 170 3.12 9.03 12.09
N VAL A 171 2.66 8.39 11.02
CA VAL A 171 3.37 7.27 10.39
C VAL A 171 3.98 7.74 9.08
N TYR A 172 5.20 7.29 8.81
CA TYR A 172 5.89 7.51 7.55
C TYR A 172 6.16 6.17 6.89
N GLY A 173 5.43 5.85 5.82
CA GLY A 173 5.73 4.72 4.94
C GLY A 173 6.79 5.13 3.92
N VAL A 174 7.94 4.48 3.92
CA VAL A 174 9.07 4.79 3.05
C VAL A 174 9.32 3.62 2.10
N ILE A 175 9.13 3.89 0.81
CA ILE A 175 9.37 2.95 -0.26
C ILE A 175 10.57 3.44 -1.05
N ALA A 176 11.61 2.62 -1.18
CA ALA A 176 12.75 3.01 -1.99
C ALA A 176 13.44 1.83 -2.68
N SER A 177 14.05 2.16 -3.81
CA SER A 177 15.02 1.30 -4.49
C SER A 177 16.37 1.29 -3.76
N PRO A 178 17.23 0.27 -3.97
CA PRO A 178 18.56 0.21 -3.36
C PRO A 178 19.48 1.41 -3.63
N GLY A 179 19.35 2.02 -4.81
CA GLY A 179 20.10 3.22 -5.22
C GLY A 179 19.40 4.53 -4.85
N LEU A 180 18.20 4.48 -4.26
CA LEU A 180 17.31 5.62 -4.02
C LEU A 180 16.92 6.39 -5.31
N ASP A 181 17.09 5.76 -6.48
CA ASP A 181 16.65 6.29 -7.78
C ASP A 181 15.11 6.40 -7.85
N VAL A 182 14.44 5.49 -7.16
CA VAL A 182 13.03 5.59 -6.75
C VAL A 182 13.00 5.74 -5.24
N PHE A 183 12.35 6.79 -4.76
CA PHE A 183 12.18 7.10 -3.35
C PHE A 183 10.83 7.79 -3.11
N ILE A 184 9.97 7.18 -2.31
CA ILE A 184 8.63 7.65 -2.01
C ILE A 184 8.45 7.62 -0.50
N VAL A 185 7.86 8.68 0.06
CA VAL A 185 7.48 8.76 1.46
C VAL A 185 6.02 9.18 1.56
N ASN A 186 5.20 8.31 2.11
CA ASN A 186 3.82 8.59 2.47
C ASN A 186 3.78 8.99 3.95
N ARG A 187 3.25 10.19 4.23
CA ARG A 187 2.94 10.64 5.58
C ARG A 187 1.48 10.31 5.86
N LEU A 188 1.25 9.44 6.83
CA LEU A 188 -0.07 8.94 7.19
C LEU A 188 -0.49 9.40 8.59
N GLU A 189 -1.77 9.68 8.75
CA GLU A 189 -2.42 10.01 10.01
C GLU A 189 -3.86 9.49 9.98
N GLY A 190 -4.27 8.69 10.98
CA GLY A 190 -5.64 8.19 11.08
C GLY A 190 -6.10 7.29 9.91
N GLY A 191 -5.17 6.60 9.25
CA GLY A 191 -5.40 5.77 8.08
C GLY A 191 -5.28 6.47 6.73
N GLU A 192 -5.21 7.80 6.72
CA GLU A 192 -5.19 8.57 5.47
C GLU A 192 -3.77 9.03 5.12
N CYS A 193 -3.42 8.98 3.83
CA CYS A 193 -2.18 9.59 3.34
C CYS A 193 -2.39 11.11 3.17
N ILE A 194 -1.92 11.86 4.15
CA ILE A 194 -2.07 13.33 4.20
C ILE A 194 -0.93 14.08 3.51
N GLY A 195 0.07 13.36 2.98
CA GLY A 195 1.13 13.94 2.18
C GLY A 195 2.07 12.91 1.59
N GLN A 196 2.49 13.09 0.33
CA GLN A 196 3.45 12.25 -0.35
C GLN A 196 4.64 13.06 -0.86
N PHE A 197 5.84 12.62 -0.51
CA PHE A 197 7.08 13.05 -1.16
C PHE A 197 7.51 11.95 -2.14
N ALA A 198 7.91 12.32 -3.36
CA ALA A 198 8.40 11.36 -4.35
C ALA A 198 9.59 11.93 -5.13
N GLN A 199 10.61 11.09 -5.32
CA GLN A 199 11.75 11.34 -6.17
C GLN A 199 12.02 10.10 -7.06
N PRO A 200 11.92 10.23 -8.40
CA PRO A 200 11.46 11.41 -9.13
C PRO A 200 9.99 11.77 -8.79
N PRO A 201 9.58 13.04 -8.99
CA PRO A 201 8.19 13.44 -8.82
C PRO A 201 7.25 12.60 -9.70
N ARG A 202 6.09 12.25 -9.14
CA ARG A 202 5.04 11.48 -9.82
C ARG A 202 3.91 12.41 -10.25
N GLU A 203 3.74 12.58 -11.56
CA GLU A 203 2.70 13.46 -12.12
C GLU A 203 1.29 12.86 -12.00
N ASP A 204 1.20 11.55 -11.79
CA ASP A 204 -0.02 10.74 -11.70
C ASP A 204 -0.42 10.39 -10.25
N SER A 205 0.26 10.96 -9.25
CA SER A 205 -0.08 10.71 -7.85
C SER A 205 -1.38 11.42 -7.46
N PHE A 206 -2.34 10.65 -6.95
CA PHE A 206 -3.59 11.16 -6.39
C PHE A 206 -3.42 11.70 -4.95
N MET A 207 -2.23 11.51 -4.36
CA MET A 207 -1.94 11.94 -2.98
C MET A 207 -1.51 13.41 -2.93
N PRO A 208 -1.82 14.13 -1.84
CA PRO A 208 -1.34 15.51 -1.65
C PRO A 208 0.19 15.56 -1.72
N VAL A 209 0.75 16.24 -2.71
CA VAL A 209 2.22 16.32 -2.86
C VAL A 209 2.81 17.24 -1.80
N VAL A 210 3.85 16.77 -1.12
CA VAL A 210 4.67 17.57 -0.20
C VAL A 210 6.09 17.72 -0.73
N SER A 211 6.68 18.89 -0.50
CA SER A 211 8.02 19.22 -1.00
C SER A 211 9.17 18.85 -0.05
N GLU A 212 8.84 18.48 1.20
CA GLU A 212 9.81 18.13 2.22
C GLU A 212 9.21 17.19 3.28
N ILE A 213 10.05 16.35 3.85
CA ILE A 213 9.72 15.46 4.98
C ILE A 213 10.63 15.84 6.14
N LYS A 214 10.03 16.18 7.28
CA LYS A 214 10.75 16.66 8.48
C LYS A 214 11.73 17.82 8.19
N GLY A 215 11.41 18.66 7.19
CA GLY A 215 12.23 19.80 6.76
C GLY A 215 13.33 19.46 5.74
N GLU A 216 13.45 18.20 5.34
CA GLU A 216 14.48 17.71 4.42
C GLU A 216 13.90 17.39 3.03
N ARG A 217 14.74 17.50 2.00
CA ARG A 217 14.33 17.41 0.58
C ARG A 217 15.10 16.41 -0.27
N SER A 218 16.13 15.77 0.30
CA SER A 218 16.90 14.73 -0.40
C SER A 218 16.64 13.39 0.27
N PRO A 219 16.55 12.28 -0.49
CA PRO A 219 16.29 10.95 0.05
C PRO A 219 17.17 10.60 1.26
N GLU A 220 18.47 10.84 1.17
CA GLU A 220 19.43 10.51 2.23
C GLU A 220 19.18 11.32 3.51
N ARG A 221 18.87 12.62 3.37
CA ARG A 221 18.58 13.50 4.51
C ARG A 221 17.24 13.18 5.14
N ILE A 222 16.25 12.81 4.32
CA ILE A 222 14.93 12.38 4.81
C ILE A 222 15.09 11.09 5.61
N LEU A 223 15.84 10.11 5.10
CA LEU A 223 16.17 8.87 5.81
C LEU A 223 16.88 9.15 7.14
N GLU A 224 17.89 10.02 7.14
CA GLU A 224 18.59 10.47 8.37
C GLU A 224 17.61 11.10 9.37
N ALA A 225 16.72 11.99 8.92
CA ALA A 225 15.73 12.66 9.76
C ALA A 225 14.70 11.71 10.37
N LEU A 226 14.36 10.62 9.65
CA LEU A 226 13.50 9.53 10.10
C LEU A 226 14.26 8.47 10.92
N GLY A 227 15.59 8.57 11.00
CA GLY A 227 16.42 7.56 11.68
C GLY A 227 16.43 6.20 10.97
N ILE A 228 16.15 6.18 9.66
CA ILE A 228 16.14 4.96 8.84
C ILE A 228 17.50 4.87 8.13
N PRO A 229 18.32 3.83 8.39
CA PRO A 229 19.60 3.69 7.72
C PRO A 229 19.41 3.36 6.23
N ALA A 230 20.12 4.07 5.35
CA ALA A 230 19.99 3.88 3.90
C ALA A 230 20.44 2.50 3.43
N GLU A 231 21.34 1.85 4.17
CA GLU A 231 21.75 0.47 3.93
C GLU A 231 20.60 -0.54 4.02
N TRP A 232 19.51 -0.22 4.71
CA TRP A 232 18.33 -1.09 4.79
C TRP A 232 17.71 -1.35 3.41
N PHE A 233 17.84 -0.37 2.49
CA PHE A 233 17.34 -0.49 1.13
C PHE A 233 18.31 -1.22 0.20
N ARG A 234 19.57 -1.43 0.61
CA ARG A 234 20.56 -2.10 -0.23
C ARG A 234 20.23 -3.59 -0.35
N ASN A 235 20.35 -4.13 -1.56
CA ASN A 235 20.32 -5.57 -1.78
C ASN A 235 21.64 -6.16 -1.25
N GLU A 236 21.57 -6.91 -0.16
CA GLU A 236 22.54 -7.96 0.14
C GLU A 236 22.01 -9.31 -0.37
#